data_AF-A0A1W1C0F9-F1
#
_entry.id   AF-A0A1W1C0F9-F1
#
_cell.length_a   1.000
_cell.length_b   1.000
_cell.length_c   1.000
_cell.angle_alpha   90.00
_cell.angle_beta   90.00
_cell.angle_gamma   90.00
#
_symmetry.space_group_name_H-M   'P 1'
#
loop_
_entity.id
_entity.type
_entity.pdbx_description
1 polymer ?
#
loop_
_entity_poly.entity_id
_entity_poly.type
_entity_poly.pdbx_seq_one_letter_code
_entity_poly.pdbx_strand_id
1 'polypeptide(L)'
;MKKKIWLLSIIGIALLFSACGSSSKKAKVLQQKMINLVGIPQNIVANICQDNNKNGSCDATELQAKVSFSQGDSMQTIWSKLTLTQEGRYLLETYDPSKPLLLELKDEKSQHFTDTFTLPFDGLKENEDKKELSILQAMIDKDVLTPQNVNSARVMKNVDDFYKTLLSDLEENIKILKNKGLTTKQAVAGNINEIAEELITNGIENTIPAKMNSCNGDKTCIDGVLNRLSTELVLTDEEANTIAGNSEGNEDNQGVDNNPNKGKIDIAEYLPSNSVTKTFITKEKYYSQEEESVSTYTETISRKDNVLKYNYDNNNNTIVTINRDNLLVEWKDIDSAKKIEYKMNRYVNIGDTIGEWKDNYKDSGENYTTNSSIEYTCKLDDILNSFSHGGYNYNGSIIKEKCFMNTTTNYTYENNIQNTIKSSTITYEYFQQNIGDIASINDICYDERGIEQTTEGCTPNGYDYNYLEE
;
A
#
# COMPACT_ATOMS: atom_id res chain seq x y z
N MET A 1 -77.89 -16.16 -42.40
CA MET A 1 -77.29 -15.29 -41.35
C MET A 1 -76.23 -16.11 -40.61
N LYS A 2 -74.99 -15.57 -40.52
CA LYS A 2 -73.89 -15.71 -39.50
C LYS A 2 -73.73 -17.06 -38.75
N LYS A 3 -72.55 -17.67 -38.48
CA LYS A 3 -71.08 -17.49 -38.64
C LYS A 3 -70.48 -18.88 -38.21
N LYS A 4 -69.57 -19.54 -38.94
CA LYS A 4 -68.09 -19.65 -38.74
C LYS A 4 -67.65 -19.89 -37.27
N ILE A 5 -66.68 -20.74 -36.83
CA ILE A 5 -65.52 -21.54 -37.33
C ILE A 5 -64.96 -22.18 -36.00
N TRP A 6 -64.61 -23.47 -35.81
CA TRP A 6 -63.48 -24.32 -36.28
C TRP A 6 -62.39 -24.61 -35.20
N LEU A 7 -62.12 -25.91 -34.96
CA LEU A 7 -60.86 -26.60 -34.51
C LEU A 7 -60.28 -26.38 -33.10
N LEU A 8 -59.48 -27.25 -32.45
CA LEU A 8 -58.91 -28.63 -32.58
C LEU A 8 -58.39 -28.92 -31.14
N SER A 9 -58.66 -30.05 -30.47
CA SER A 9 -58.06 -31.40 -30.60
C SER A 9 -56.61 -31.57 -30.09
N ILE A 10 -56.41 -32.68 -29.36
CA ILE A 10 -55.22 -33.59 -29.31
C ILE A 10 -54.31 -33.58 -28.06
N ILE A 11 -54.41 -34.70 -27.29
CA ILE A 11 -53.37 -35.52 -26.60
C ILE A 11 -52.63 -34.90 -25.37
N GLY A 12 -52.39 -35.56 -24.23
CA GLY A 12 -52.50 -36.97 -23.83
C GLY A 12 -51.15 -37.53 -23.31
N ILE A 13 -51.17 -38.14 -22.12
CA ILE A 13 -50.30 -39.26 -21.65
C ILE A 13 -48.81 -38.91 -21.33
N ALA A 14 -48.12 -39.41 -20.30
CA ALA A 14 -48.39 -40.03 -19.01
C ALA A 14 -47.04 -40.29 -18.30
N LEU A 15 -47.11 -40.61 -16.99
CA LEU A 15 -46.25 -41.52 -16.20
C LEU A 15 -44.84 -41.10 -15.69
N LEU A 16 -44.82 -40.82 -14.37
CA LEU A 16 -44.10 -41.54 -13.31
C LEU A 16 -42.64 -42.04 -13.55
N PHE A 17 -41.67 -41.34 -12.95
CA PHE A 17 -40.55 -41.89 -12.16
C PHE A 17 -40.09 -40.81 -11.18
N SER A 18 -40.30 -41.01 -9.87
CA SER A 18 -39.72 -40.16 -8.82
C SER A 18 -38.96 -41.03 -7.81
N ALA A 19 -37.79 -41.49 -8.23
CA ALA A 19 -36.75 -42.03 -7.37
C ALA A 19 -35.40 -41.86 -8.08
N CYS A 20 -34.62 -40.84 -7.71
CA CYS A 20 -33.17 -40.92 -7.41
C CYS A 20 -32.59 -39.51 -7.22
N GLY A 21 -31.94 -39.31 -6.07
CA GLY A 21 -30.85 -38.34 -5.89
C GLY A 21 -31.14 -36.89 -6.28
N SER A 22 -31.72 -36.13 -5.36
CA SER A 22 -31.54 -34.68 -5.34
C SER A 22 -30.07 -34.35 -5.07
N SER A 23 -29.21 -34.51 -6.08
CA SER A 23 -27.97 -33.77 -6.16
C SER A 23 -28.36 -32.30 -6.18
N SER A 24 -28.09 -31.62 -5.07
CA SER A 24 -28.55 -30.26 -4.84
C SER A 24 -28.23 -29.37 -6.04
N LYS A 25 -29.16 -28.47 -6.39
CA LYS A 25 -28.91 -27.37 -7.33
C LYS A 25 -27.74 -26.46 -6.88
N LYS A 26 -27.17 -26.67 -5.68
CA LYS A 26 -25.94 -26.05 -5.18
C LYS A 26 -24.63 -26.72 -5.64
N ALA A 27 -24.68 -27.88 -6.31
CA ALA A 27 -23.48 -28.59 -6.78
C ALA A 27 -23.20 -28.46 -8.29
N LYS A 28 -24.07 -27.78 -9.05
CA LYS A 28 -23.98 -27.67 -10.53
C LYS A 28 -23.92 -26.25 -11.08
N VAL A 29 -23.91 -25.24 -10.22
CA VAL A 29 -23.33 -23.95 -10.60
C VAL A 29 -21.82 -24.18 -10.55
N LEU A 30 -21.26 -24.69 -11.66
CA LEU A 30 -19.84 -24.51 -11.91
C LEU A 30 -19.54 -23.03 -11.62
N GLN A 31 -18.55 -22.74 -10.76
CA GLN A 31 -18.09 -21.38 -10.45
C GLN A 31 -17.55 -20.72 -11.73
N GLN A 32 -18.46 -20.31 -12.59
CA GLN A 32 -18.23 -19.61 -13.84
C GLN A 32 -18.11 -18.14 -13.46
N LYS A 33 -16.87 -17.64 -13.43
CA LYS A 33 -16.58 -16.23 -13.21
C LYS A 33 -16.33 -15.55 -14.56
N MET A 34 -16.89 -14.36 -14.75
CA MET A 34 -16.78 -13.61 -16.00
C MET A 34 -15.66 -12.59 -15.93
N ILE A 35 -14.78 -12.59 -16.93
CA ILE A 35 -13.71 -11.61 -17.06
C ILE A 35 -14.16 -10.54 -18.06
N ASN A 36 -14.00 -9.27 -17.68
CA ASN A 36 -14.30 -8.12 -18.52
C ASN A 36 -13.00 -7.35 -18.82
N LEU A 37 -12.56 -7.35 -20.07
CA LEU A 37 -11.44 -6.51 -20.49
C LEU A 37 -11.89 -5.06 -20.66
N VAL A 38 -11.16 -4.13 -20.05
CA VAL A 38 -11.42 -2.69 -20.18
C VAL A 38 -10.14 -1.99 -20.62
N GLY A 39 -10.22 -1.24 -21.72
CA GLY A 39 -9.08 -0.48 -22.24
C GLY A 39 -7.98 -1.31 -22.91
N ILE A 40 -8.09 -2.65 -22.92
CA ILE A 40 -7.15 -3.57 -23.56
C ILE A 40 -7.71 -4.05 -24.90
N PRO A 41 -7.03 -3.82 -26.04
CA PRO A 41 -7.45 -4.37 -27.32
C PRO A 41 -7.44 -5.91 -27.31
N GLN A 42 -8.56 -6.54 -27.69
CA GLN A 42 -8.65 -8.01 -27.67
C GLN A 42 -7.62 -8.70 -28.57
N ASN A 43 -7.21 -8.04 -29.65
CA ASN A 43 -6.25 -8.58 -30.62
C ASN A 43 -4.81 -8.67 -30.10
N ILE A 44 -4.52 -8.10 -28.92
CA ILE A 44 -3.21 -8.18 -28.29
C ILE A 44 -3.19 -9.15 -27.09
N VAL A 45 -4.34 -9.72 -26.73
CA VAL A 45 -4.44 -10.68 -25.62
C VAL A 45 -3.93 -12.03 -26.11
N ALA A 46 -2.79 -12.46 -25.57
CA ALA A 46 -2.21 -13.75 -25.88
C ALA A 46 -2.86 -14.86 -25.03
N ASN A 47 -3.04 -14.60 -23.74
CA ASN A 47 -3.61 -15.56 -22.80
C ASN A 47 -4.20 -14.88 -21.56
N ILE A 48 -5.10 -15.57 -20.87
CA ILE A 48 -5.52 -15.23 -19.51
C ILE A 48 -5.50 -16.52 -18.70
N CYS A 49 -4.82 -16.55 -17.56
CA CYS A 49 -4.70 -17.78 -16.77
C CYS A 49 -4.76 -17.54 -15.26
N GLN A 50 -4.99 -18.61 -14.49
CA GLN A 50 -4.74 -18.61 -13.05
C GLN A 50 -3.33 -19.09 -12.74
N ASP A 51 -2.57 -18.23 -12.05
CA ASP A 51 -1.18 -18.48 -11.68
C ASP A 51 -1.11 -19.47 -10.51
N ASN A 52 -1.11 -20.76 -10.84
CA ASN A 52 -1.19 -21.83 -9.87
C ASN A 52 0.14 -22.02 -9.14
N ASN A 53 1.24 -21.85 -9.88
CA ASN A 53 2.60 -22.05 -9.39
C ASN A 53 3.24 -20.75 -8.87
N LYS A 54 2.55 -19.61 -9.02
CA LYS A 54 2.96 -18.27 -8.58
C LYS A 54 4.24 -17.78 -9.26
N ASN A 55 4.51 -18.24 -10.47
CA ASN A 55 5.71 -17.83 -11.21
C ASN A 55 5.49 -16.52 -11.99
N GLY A 56 4.24 -16.06 -12.14
CA GLY A 56 3.89 -14.85 -12.87
C GLY A 56 3.97 -14.99 -14.39
N SER A 57 3.76 -16.19 -14.92
CA SER A 57 3.72 -16.49 -16.36
C SER A 57 2.63 -17.51 -16.64
N CYS A 58 1.93 -17.39 -17.77
CA CYS A 58 0.87 -18.35 -18.11
C CYS A 58 1.43 -19.65 -18.67
N ASP A 59 1.71 -20.61 -17.80
CA ASP A 59 2.24 -21.90 -18.21
C ASP A 59 1.17 -22.77 -18.89
N ALA A 60 1.61 -23.66 -19.80
CA ALA A 60 0.70 -24.56 -20.52
C ALA A 60 -0.06 -25.55 -19.62
N THR A 61 0.37 -25.71 -18.36
CA THR A 61 -0.28 -26.58 -17.36
C THR A 61 -1.28 -25.84 -16.48
N GLU A 62 -1.37 -24.52 -16.60
CA GLU A 62 -2.26 -23.69 -15.79
C GLU A 62 -3.68 -23.61 -16.35
N LEU A 63 -4.62 -23.24 -15.48
CA LEU A 63 -5.99 -23.04 -15.92
C LEU A 63 -6.04 -21.77 -16.79
N GLN A 64 -6.21 -21.98 -18.08
CA GLN A 64 -6.37 -20.89 -19.05
C GLN A 64 -7.86 -20.56 -19.23
N ALA A 65 -8.18 -19.28 -19.35
CA ALA A 65 -9.52 -18.82 -19.65
C ALA A 65 -9.94 -19.35 -21.02
N LYS A 66 -11.10 -20.01 -21.06
CA LYS A 66 -11.69 -20.47 -22.31
C LYS A 66 -12.65 -19.40 -22.79
N VAL A 67 -12.54 -19.03 -24.07
CA VAL A 67 -13.66 -18.38 -24.76
C VAL A 67 -14.84 -19.36 -24.73
N SER A 68 -16.06 -18.89 -24.45
CA SER A 68 -17.20 -19.79 -24.29
C SER A 68 -17.51 -20.54 -25.60
N PHE A 69 -17.49 -21.88 -25.57
CA PHE A 69 -17.84 -22.75 -26.69
C PHE A 69 -19.02 -23.66 -26.33
N SER A 70 -19.88 -23.94 -27.29
CA SER A 70 -21.01 -24.86 -27.12
C SER A 70 -20.58 -26.28 -27.48
N GLN A 71 -21.17 -27.27 -26.80
CA GLN A 71 -20.91 -28.69 -27.11
C GLN A 71 -21.36 -28.99 -28.56
N GLY A 72 -20.39 -29.26 -29.44
CA GLY A 72 -20.62 -29.51 -30.88
C GLY A 72 -19.92 -28.53 -31.84
N ASP A 73 -19.22 -27.51 -31.34
CA ASP A 73 -18.49 -26.56 -32.19
C ASP A 73 -17.26 -27.20 -32.89
N SER A 74 -17.05 -26.86 -34.17
CA SER A 74 -15.87 -27.28 -34.93
C SER A 74 -14.66 -26.40 -34.64
N MET A 75 -13.44 -26.89 -34.91
CA MET A 75 -12.19 -26.15 -34.62
C MET A 75 -12.08 -24.81 -35.36
N GLN A 76 -12.67 -24.68 -36.55
CA GLN A 76 -12.78 -23.40 -37.27
C GLN A 76 -13.79 -22.44 -36.63
N THR A 77 -14.87 -22.98 -36.06
CA THR A 77 -15.88 -22.20 -35.32
C THR A 77 -15.30 -21.63 -34.03
N ILE A 78 -14.38 -22.35 -33.40
CA ILE A 78 -13.64 -21.92 -32.21
C ILE A 78 -12.73 -20.71 -32.54
N TRP A 79 -11.93 -20.81 -33.61
CA TRP A 79 -11.07 -19.70 -34.07
C TRP A 79 -11.86 -18.47 -34.55
N SER A 80 -13.03 -18.67 -35.18
CA SER A 80 -13.90 -17.56 -35.54
C SER A 80 -14.55 -16.89 -34.32
N LYS A 81 -14.83 -17.64 -33.24
CA LYS A 81 -15.46 -17.07 -32.03
C LYS A 81 -14.49 -16.20 -31.22
N LEU A 82 -13.23 -16.59 -31.14
CA LEU A 82 -12.13 -15.77 -30.61
C LEU A 82 -11.99 -14.42 -31.31
N THR A 83 -12.36 -14.34 -32.59
CA THR A 83 -12.26 -13.12 -33.41
C THR A 83 -13.58 -12.34 -33.53
N LEU A 84 -14.72 -12.89 -33.07
CA LEU A 84 -16.06 -12.33 -33.29
C LEU A 84 -16.81 -11.87 -32.03
N THR A 85 -16.30 -12.07 -30.82
CA THR A 85 -16.99 -11.57 -29.61
C THR A 85 -16.84 -10.06 -29.46
N GLN A 86 -17.77 -9.29 -30.05
CA GLN A 86 -17.92 -7.84 -29.86
C GLN A 86 -18.04 -7.41 -28.38
N GLU A 87 -18.22 -8.33 -27.43
CA GLU A 87 -18.39 -8.04 -25.98
C GLU A 87 -17.22 -8.46 -25.07
N GLY A 88 -16.14 -9.07 -25.57
CA GLY A 88 -14.87 -9.22 -24.80
C GLY A 88 -14.91 -9.97 -23.46
N ARG A 89 -15.79 -10.97 -23.33
CA ARG A 89 -15.94 -11.75 -22.09
C ARG A 89 -15.20 -13.08 -22.15
N TYR A 90 -14.35 -13.34 -21.16
CA TYR A 90 -13.64 -14.61 -21.00
C TYR A 90 -14.19 -15.39 -19.81
N LEU A 91 -14.15 -16.73 -19.89
CA LEU A 91 -14.69 -17.62 -18.87
C LEU A 91 -13.58 -18.44 -18.23
N LEU A 92 -13.53 -18.46 -16.89
CA LEU A 92 -12.70 -19.37 -16.12
C LEU A 92 -13.57 -20.48 -15.53
N GLU A 93 -13.44 -21.68 -16.08
CA GLU A 93 -14.06 -22.88 -15.52
C GLU A 93 -13.20 -23.39 -14.36
N THR A 94 -13.80 -23.78 -13.22
CA THR A 94 -13.05 -24.29 -12.04
C THR A 94 -12.12 -23.27 -11.38
N TYR A 95 -12.55 -22.01 -11.37
CA TYR A 95 -11.84 -20.89 -10.78
C TYR A 95 -11.55 -21.06 -9.27
N ASP A 96 -10.29 -20.92 -8.86
CA ASP A 96 -9.88 -20.88 -7.44
C ASP A 96 -9.72 -19.42 -6.95
N PRO A 97 -10.56 -18.94 -6.01
CA PRO A 97 -10.51 -17.56 -5.51
C PRO A 97 -9.23 -17.21 -4.73
N SER A 98 -8.45 -18.21 -4.31
CA SER A 98 -7.17 -18.00 -3.61
C SER A 98 -5.98 -17.77 -4.54
N LYS A 99 -6.19 -17.87 -5.86
CA LYS A 99 -5.13 -17.82 -6.87
C LYS A 99 -5.19 -16.52 -7.68
N PRO A 100 -4.03 -15.90 -7.97
CA PRO A 100 -3.96 -14.72 -8.80
C PRO A 100 -4.37 -15.02 -10.25
N LEU A 101 -4.76 -13.97 -10.95
CA LEU A 101 -5.02 -13.97 -12.37
C LEU A 101 -3.89 -13.27 -13.12
N LEU A 102 -3.59 -13.76 -14.31
CA LEU A 102 -2.59 -13.18 -15.19
C LEU A 102 -3.24 -12.86 -16.54
N LEU A 103 -2.96 -11.67 -17.06
CA LEU A 103 -3.28 -11.27 -18.43
C LEU A 103 -1.98 -11.16 -19.22
N GLU A 104 -1.77 -12.11 -20.13
CA GLU A 104 -0.60 -12.13 -21.00
C GLU A 104 -0.91 -11.36 -22.29
N LEU A 105 -0.07 -10.38 -22.60
CA LEU A 105 -0.22 -9.44 -23.70
C LEU A 105 0.92 -9.54 -24.69
N LYS A 106 0.57 -9.43 -25.98
CA LYS A 106 1.49 -9.49 -27.11
C LYS A 106 1.02 -8.56 -28.23
N ASP A 107 1.47 -7.31 -28.20
CA ASP A 107 1.15 -6.33 -29.25
C ASP A 107 2.25 -6.20 -30.31
N GLU A 108 2.36 -7.18 -31.22
CA GLU A 108 3.35 -7.14 -32.31
C GLU A 108 3.20 -5.93 -33.26
N LYS A 109 2.11 -5.15 -33.16
CA LYS A 109 1.87 -3.96 -33.97
C LYS A 109 2.34 -2.67 -33.29
N SER A 110 2.61 -2.70 -32.00
CA SER A 110 3.15 -1.56 -31.26
C SER A 110 4.60 -1.27 -31.67
N GLN A 111 4.94 0.00 -31.82
CA GLN A 111 6.32 0.45 -32.06
C GLN A 111 7.22 0.26 -30.82
N HIS A 112 6.62 0.04 -29.66
CA HIS A 112 7.29 -0.17 -28.37
C HIS A 112 7.37 -1.65 -27.99
N PHE A 113 6.76 -2.54 -28.78
CA PHE A 113 6.80 -3.98 -28.53
C PHE A 113 8.23 -4.51 -28.47
N THR A 114 8.51 -5.29 -27.42
CA THR A 114 9.79 -5.99 -27.29
C THR A 114 9.56 -7.50 -27.21
N ASP A 115 8.73 -7.94 -26.28
CA ASP A 115 8.28 -9.32 -26.12
C ASP A 115 6.90 -9.36 -25.46
N THR A 116 6.40 -10.58 -25.25
CA THR A 116 5.21 -10.84 -24.46
C THR A 116 5.44 -10.43 -23.00
N PHE A 117 4.46 -9.75 -22.41
CA PHE A 117 4.51 -9.36 -21.00
C PHE A 117 3.19 -9.71 -20.30
N THR A 118 3.21 -9.77 -18.97
CA THR A 118 2.07 -10.26 -18.18
C THR A 118 1.67 -9.24 -17.11
N LEU A 119 0.39 -8.88 -17.08
CA LEU A 119 -0.19 -8.07 -16.00
C LEU A 119 -0.80 -9.00 -14.93
N PRO A 120 -0.37 -8.87 -13.66
CA PRO A 120 -0.93 -9.63 -12.55
C PRO A 120 -2.17 -8.95 -11.97
N PHE A 121 -3.11 -9.77 -11.51
CA PHE A 121 -4.35 -9.37 -10.85
C PHE A 121 -4.62 -10.27 -9.66
N ASP A 122 -5.31 -9.72 -8.68
CA ASP A 122 -5.87 -10.50 -7.60
C ASP A 122 -6.98 -11.40 -8.09
N GLY A 123 -7.18 -12.49 -7.35
CA GLY A 123 -8.31 -13.36 -7.56
C GLY A 123 -9.66 -12.66 -7.31
N LEU A 124 -10.72 -13.17 -7.95
CA LEU A 124 -12.10 -12.84 -7.59
C LEU A 124 -12.43 -13.40 -6.21
N LYS A 125 -13.06 -12.56 -5.40
CA LYS A 125 -13.63 -13.02 -4.12
C LYS A 125 -14.80 -13.97 -4.39
N GLU A 126 -15.11 -14.85 -3.42
CA GLU A 126 -16.17 -15.86 -3.58
C GLU A 126 -17.52 -15.27 -4.01
N ASN A 127 -17.83 -14.06 -3.53
CA ASN A 127 -19.06 -13.31 -3.78
C ASN A 127 -19.05 -12.45 -5.07
N GLU A 128 -17.93 -12.35 -5.79
CA GLU A 128 -17.82 -11.54 -7.02
C GLU A 128 -18.05 -12.41 -8.25
N ASP A 129 -18.99 -12.07 -9.12
CA ASP A 129 -19.27 -12.81 -10.36
C ASP A 129 -18.47 -12.29 -11.57
N LYS A 130 -17.88 -11.10 -11.45
CA LYS A 130 -17.16 -10.39 -12.52
C LYS A 130 -15.85 -9.79 -12.02
N LYS A 131 -14.80 -9.86 -12.85
CA LYS A 131 -13.52 -9.15 -12.65
C LYS A 131 -13.24 -8.27 -13.86
N GLU A 132 -12.92 -7.01 -13.60
CA GLU A 132 -12.31 -6.13 -14.59
C GLU A 132 -10.84 -6.51 -14.75
N LEU A 133 -10.33 -6.64 -15.97
CA LEU A 133 -8.90 -6.61 -16.23
C LEU A 133 -8.61 -5.36 -17.07
N SER A 134 -7.88 -4.44 -16.46
CA SER A 134 -7.43 -3.19 -17.04
C SER A 134 -6.10 -2.81 -16.40
N ILE A 135 -5.35 -1.89 -17.01
CA ILE A 135 -4.09 -1.42 -16.43
C ILE A 135 -4.33 -0.76 -15.06
N LEU A 136 -5.38 0.06 -14.93
CA LEU A 136 -5.76 0.66 -13.66
C LEU A 136 -6.15 -0.39 -12.61
N GLN A 137 -6.84 -1.46 -13.01
CA GLN A 137 -7.16 -2.53 -12.07
C GLN A 137 -5.92 -3.32 -11.63
N ALA A 138 -4.91 -3.49 -12.49
CA ALA A 138 -3.64 -4.11 -12.11
C ALA A 138 -2.90 -3.26 -11.06
N MET A 139 -2.97 -1.93 -11.16
CA MET A 139 -2.41 -1.01 -10.16
C MET A 139 -3.17 -1.06 -8.82
N ILE A 140 -4.51 -1.25 -8.86
CA ILE A 140 -5.32 -1.41 -7.65
C ILE A 140 -5.02 -2.74 -6.95
N ASP A 141 -4.94 -3.83 -7.72
CA ASP A 141 -4.60 -5.16 -7.20
C ASP A 141 -3.13 -5.24 -6.71
N LYS A 142 -2.34 -4.18 -6.93
CA LYS A 142 -0.99 -4.00 -6.40
C LYS A 142 -0.93 -3.05 -5.20
N ASP A 143 -2.08 -2.60 -4.72
CA ASP A 143 -2.22 -1.64 -3.63
C ASP A 143 -1.54 -0.28 -3.89
N VAL A 144 -1.26 0.06 -5.15
CA VAL A 144 -0.63 1.35 -5.53
C VAL A 144 -1.68 2.42 -5.86
N LEU A 145 -2.84 1.99 -6.39
CA LEU A 145 -4.02 2.84 -6.53
C LEU A 145 -5.17 2.31 -5.67
N THR A 146 -6.02 3.21 -5.19
CA THR A 146 -7.29 2.80 -4.58
C THR A 146 -8.42 2.84 -5.62
N PRO A 147 -9.51 2.07 -5.43
CA PRO A 147 -10.71 2.20 -6.26
C PRO A 147 -11.27 3.62 -6.33
N GLN A 148 -11.09 4.41 -5.26
CA GLN A 148 -11.53 5.80 -5.21
C GLN A 148 -10.71 6.68 -6.17
N ASN A 149 -9.38 6.49 -6.23
CA ASN A 149 -8.50 7.30 -7.09
C ASN A 149 -8.88 7.22 -8.57
N VAL A 150 -9.45 6.10 -9.03
CA VAL A 150 -9.71 5.87 -10.46
C VAL A 150 -11.17 6.01 -10.88
N ASN A 151 -12.09 6.20 -9.94
CA ASN A 151 -13.53 6.13 -10.23
C ASN A 151 -13.95 7.15 -11.30
N SER A 152 -13.48 8.39 -11.19
CA SER A 152 -13.73 9.45 -12.17
C SER A 152 -13.08 9.17 -13.52
N ALA A 153 -11.87 8.59 -13.54
CA ALA A 153 -11.16 8.24 -14.76
C ALA A 153 -11.87 7.11 -15.52
N ARG A 154 -12.46 6.14 -14.83
CA ARG A 154 -13.22 5.04 -15.44
C ARG A 154 -14.49 5.48 -16.17
N VAL A 155 -15.07 6.63 -15.78
CA VAL A 155 -16.33 7.13 -16.34
C VAL A 155 -16.18 8.41 -17.15
N MET A 156 -14.94 8.87 -17.40
CA MET A 156 -14.71 10.10 -18.15
C MET A 156 -15.01 9.94 -19.65
N LYS A 157 -15.28 11.07 -20.31
CA LYS A 157 -15.39 11.09 -21.77
C LYS A 157 -14.05 10.73 -22.40
N ASN A 158 -14.09 9.94 -23.48
CA ASN A 158 -12.89 9.47 -24.20
C ASN A 158 -11.96 8.60 -23.33
N VAL A 159 -12.53 7.84 -22.40
CA VAL A 159 -11.80 6.85 -21.58
C VAL A 159 -11.02 5.84 -22.42
N ASP A 160 -11.49 5.51 -23.62
CA ASP A 160 -10.79 4.62 -24.56
C ASP A 160 -9.47 5.23 -25.05
N ASP A 161 -9.45 6.53 -25.38
CA ASP A 161 -8.23 7.23 -25.78
C ASP A 161 -7.23 7.29 -24.61
N PHE A 162 -7.72 7.49 -23.39
CA PHE A 162 -6.89 7.45 -22.19
C PHE A 162 -6.26 6.07 -21.95
N TYR A 163 -7.04 4.99 -21.99
CA TYR A 163 -6.49 3.65 -21.82
C TYR A 163 -5.50 3.29 -22.94
N LYS A 164 -5.73 3.77 -24.16
CA LYS A 164 -4.81 3.58 -25.28
C LYS A 164 -3.48 4.29 -25.02
N THR A 165 -3.51 5.54 -24.54
CA THR A 165 -2.30 6.26 -24.12
C THR A 165 -1.60 5.52 -22.99
N LEU A 166 -2.33 5.12 -21.95
CA LEU A 166 -1.78 4.39 -20.80
C LEU A 166 -1.11 3.06 -21.20
N LEU A 167 -1.69 2.31 -22.14
CA LEU A 167 -1.09 1.09 -22.68
C LEU A 167 0.17 1.40 -23.49
N SER A 168 0.16 2.45 -24.30
CA SER A 168 1.33 2.88 -25.08
C SER A 168 2.49 3.26 -24.17
N ASP A 169 2.23 4.06 -23.14
CA ASP A 169 3.25 4.51 -22.18
C ASP A 169 3.78 3.32 -21.35
N LEU A 170 2.90 2.39 -20.96
CA LEU A 170 3.30 1.15 -20.30
C LEU A 170 4.28 0.33 -21.16
N GLU A 171 3.98 0.13 -22.45
CA GLU A 171 4.86 -0.61 -23.36
C GLU A 171 6.19 0.10 -23.60
N GLU A 172 6.17 1.43 -23.75
CA GLU A 172 7.37 2.25 -23.88
C GLU A 172 8.29 2.13 -22.67
N ASN A 173 7.73 2.25 -21.47
CA ASN A 173 8.48 2.12 -20.23
C ASN A 173 9.05 0.71 -20.03
N ILE A 174 8.31 -0.35 -20.37
CA ILE A 174 8.83 -1.72 -20.35
C ILE A 174 10.06 -1.83 -21.26
N LYS A 175 10.00 -1.26 -22.47
CA LYS A 175 11.14 -1.23 -23.40
C LYS A 175 12.33 -0.45 -22.82
N ILE A 176 12.09 0.71 -22.22
CA ILE A 176 13.13 1.53 -21.58
C ILE A 176 13.82 0.73 -20.46
N LEU A 177 13.05 0.14 -19.54
CA LEU A 177 13.56 -0.63 -18.41
C LEU A 177 14.32 -1.89 -18.85
N LYS A 178 13.85 -2.59 -19.88
CA LYS A 178 14.59 -3.72 -20.45
C LYS A 178 15.92 -3.30 -21.07
N ASN A 179 16.00 -2.13 -21.68
CA ASN A 179 17.27 -1.58 -22.17
C ASN A 179 18.24 -1.24 -21.01
N LYS A 180 17.74 -1.12 -19.78
CA LYS A 180 18.54 -1.01 -18.55
C LYS A 180 18.88 -2.37 -17.92
N GLY A 181 18.56 -3.49 -18.58
CA GLY A 181 18.94 -4.83 -18.14
C GLY A 181 17.91 -5.57 -17.29
N LEU A 182 16.72 -4.98 -17.05
CA LEU A 182 15.65 -5.66 -16.31
C LEU A 182 15.03 -6.79 -17.14
N THR A 183 14.64 -7.86 -16.45
CA THR A 183 13.73 -8.86 -17.02
C THR A 183 12.35 -8.25 -17.28
N THR A 184 11.57 -8.83 -18.19
CA THR A 184 10.21 -8.34 -18.50
C THR A 184 9.31 -8.29 -17.26
N LYS A 185 9.45 -9.25 -16.34
CA LYS A 185 8.70 -9.26 -15.07
C LYS A 185 9.10 -8.09 -14.15
N GLN A 186 10.40 -7.84 -13.99
CA GLN A 186 10.90 -6.70 -13.21
C GLN A 186 10.47 -5.38 -13.85
N ALA A 187 10.57 -5.28 -15.18
CA ALA A 187 10.17 -4.09 -15.93
C ALA A 187 8.67 -3.79 -15.76
N VAL A 188 7.79 -4.78 -15.88
CA VAL A 188 6.35 -4.59 -15.65
C VAL A 188 6.08 -4.16 -14.21
N ALA A 189 6.69 -4.81 -13.22
CA ALA A 189 6.46 -4.49 -11.81
C ALA A 189 6.90 -3.07 -11.45
N GLY A 190 8.12 -2.66 -11.84
CA GLY A 190 8.61 -1.30 -11.61
C GLY A 190 7.78 -0.24 -12.33
N ASN A 191 7.39 -0.53 -13.57
CA ASN A 191 6.60 0.38 -14.39
C ASN A 191 5.17 0.60 -13.87
N ILE A 192 4.50 -0.45 -13.36
CA ILE A 192 3.15 -0.32 -12.79
C ILE A 192 3.15 0.62 -11.59
N ASN A 193 4.19 0.57 -10.75
CA ASN A 193 4.33 1.47 -9.61
C ASN A 193 4.56 2.90 -10.07
N GLU A 194 5.54 3.12 -10.97
CA GLU A 194 5.87 4.47 -11.44
C GLU A 194 4.66 5.16 -12.09
N ILE A 195 4.01 4.49 -13.06
CA ILE A 195 2.86 5.09 -13.74
C ILE A 195 1.74 5.40 -12.75
N ALA A 196 1.53 4.56 -11.72
CA ALA A 196 0.52 4.83 -10.71
C ALA A 196 0.85 6.08 -9.87
N GLU A 197 2.11 6.24 -9.44
CA GLU A 197 2.57 7.43 -8.72
C GLU A 197 2.41 8.70 -9.58
N GLU A 198 2.79 8.64 -10.86
CA GLU A 198 2.63 9.76 -11.78
C GLU A 198 1.17 10.09 -12.07
N LEU A 199 0.30 9.08 -12.19
CA LEU A 199 -1.14 9.29 -12.32
C LEU A 199 -1.73 9.99 -11.09
N ILE A 200 -1.28 9.63 -9.88
CA ILE A 200 -1.69 10.31 -8.64
C ILE A 200 -1.23 11.77 -8.66
N THR A 201 0.05 12.00 -8.92
CA THR A 201 0.66 13.35 -8.98
C THR A 201 -0.04 14.24 -9.99
N ASN A 202 -0.43 13.68 -11.13
CA ASN A 202 -1.14 14.39 -12.19
C ASN A 202 -2.67 14.49 -11.95
N GLY A 203 -3.16 13.95 -10.84
CA GLY A 203 -4.54 14.10 -10.37
C GLY A 203 -5.53 13.23 -11.14
N ILE A 204 -5.27 11.93 -11.25
CA ILE A 204 -6.16 10.94 -11.87
C ILE A 204 -7.57 10.92 -11.27
N GLU A 205 -7.71 11.27 -10.00
CA GLU A 205 -9.01 11.30 -9.32
C GLU A 205 -9.93 12.41 -9.86
N ASN A 206 -9.38 13.57 -10.21
CA ASN A 206 -10.18 14.77 -10.46
C ASN A 206 -9.66 15.62 -11.63
N THR A 207 -8.36 15.91 -11.68
CA THR A 207 -7.75 16.85 -12.63
C THR A 207 -7.74 16.32 -14.06
N ILE A 208 -7.25 15.09 -14.27
CA ILE A 208 -7.21 14.47 -15.62
C ILE A 208 -8.65 14.31 -16.16
N PRO A 209 -9.60 13.70 -15.42
CA PRO A 209 -10.98 13.58 -15.88
C PRO A 209 -11.64 14.93 -16.18
N ALA A 210 -11.44 15.95 -15.35
CA ALA A 210 -12.01 17.27 -15.57
C ALA A 210 -11.48 17.92 -16.85
N LYS A 211 -10.16 17.88 -17.08
CA LYS A 211 -9.53 18.40 -18.31
C LYS A 211 -10.04 17.66 -19.54
N MET A 212 -10.07 16.33 -19.50
CA MET A 212 -10.59 15.49 -20.59
C MET A 212 -12.06 15.80 -20.91
N ASN A 213 -12.90 15.91 -19.88
CA ASN A 213 -14.32 16.21 -20.04
C ASN A 213 -14.57 17.63 -20.59
N SER A 214 -13.69 18.59 -20.26
CA SER A 214 -13.78 19.98 -20.74
C SER A 214 -13.52 20.12 -22.24
N CYS A 215 -12.81 19.16 -22.85
CA CYS A 215 -12.56 19.15 -24.29
C CYS A 215 -13.82 18.91 -25.13
N ASN A 216 -14.92 18.43 -24.54
CA ASN A 216 -16.21 18.22 -25.23
C ASN A 216 -16.13 17.44 -26.56
N GLY A 217 -15.19 16.50 -26.66
CA GLY A 217 -14.98 15.68 -27.87
C GLY A 217 -14.07 16.31 -28.93
N ASP A 218 -13.49 17.49 -28.68
CA ASP A 218 -12.46 18.07 -29.54
C ASP A 218 -11.18 17.21 -29.48
N LYS A 219 -10.87 16.53 -30.59
CA LYS A 219 -9.74 15.61 -30.68
C LYS A 219 -8.39 16.29 -30.46
N THR A 220 -8.22 17.53 -30.93
CA THR A 220 -6.96 18.27 -30.74
C THR A 220 -6.76 18.62 -29.27
N CYS A 221 -7.84 18.99 -28.58
CA CYS A 221 -7.81 19.22 -27.13
C CYS A 221 -7.51 17.93 -26.37
N ILE A 222 -8.20 16.83 -26.69
CA ILE A 222 -8.00 15.52 -26.06
C ILE A 222 -6.55 15.06 -26.22
N ASP A 223 -6.03 15.08 -27.46
CA ASP A 223 -4.66 14.69 -27.76
C ASP A 223 -3.67 15.63 -27.04
N GLY A 224 -3.97 16.92 -26.91
CA GLY A 224 -3.16 17.86 -26.14
C GLY A 224 -3.11 17.55 -24.64
N VAL A 225 -4.20 17.07 -24.04
CA VAL A 225 -4.23 16.64 -22.63
C VAL A 225 -3.47 15.31 -22.46
N LEU A 226 -3.72 14.33 -23.33
CA LEU A 226 -3.11 13.02 -23.26
C LEU A 226 -1.61 13.04 -23.56
N ASN A 227 -1.15 13.83 -24.53
CA ASN A 227 0.28 13.96 -24.82
C ASN A 227 1.06 14.58 -23.66
N ARG A 228 0.45 15.55 -22.96
CA ARG A 228 1.05 16.12 -21.75
C ARG A 228 1.14 15.07 -20.66
N LEU A 229 0.06 14.33 -20.40
CA LEU A 229 0.09 13.24 -19.44
C LEU A 229 1.15 12.20 -19.79
N SER A 230 1.17 11.73 -21.04
CA SER A 230 2.14 10.75 -21.54
C SER A 230 3.59 11.21 -21.37
N THR A 231 3.87 12.50 -21.52
CA THR A 231 5.22 13.05 -21.26
C THR A 231 5.65 12.90 -19.80
N GLU A 232 4.70 12.93 -18.86
CA GLU A 232 4.97 12.71 -17.44
C GLU A 232 4.98 11.20 -17.09
N LEU A 233 4.17 10.38 -17.77
CA LEU A 233 4.11 8.93 -17.50
C LEU A 233 5.29 8.15 -18.10
N VAL A 234 5.90 8.64 -19.18
CA VAL A 234 7.03 7.98 -19.83
C VAL A 234 8.31 8.23 -19.02
N LEU A 235 8.96 7.13 -18.64
CA LEU A 235 10.17 7.14 -17.83
C LEU A 235 11.29 7.97 -18.46
N THR A 236 11.83 8.86 -17.65
CA THR A 236 13.14 9.47 -17.89
C THR A 236 14.25 8.44 -17.68
N ASP A 237 15.44 8.75 -18.21
CA ASP A 237 16.63 7.93 -17.97
C ASP A 237 16.98 7.81 -16.48
N GLU A 238 16.70 8.84 -15.69
CA GLU A 238 16.99 8.88 -14.24
C GLU A 238 16.05 7.95 -13.45
N GLU A 239 14.75 8.01 -13.70
CA GLU A 239 13.75 7.11 -13.11
C GLU A 239 14.02 5.66 -13.53
N ALA A 240 14.31 5.44 -14.81
CA ALA A 240 14.64 4.11 -15.32
C ALA A 240 15.90 3.52 -14.66
N ASN A 241 16.93 4.34 -14.41
CA ASN A 241 18.13 3.91 -13.69
C ASN A 241 17.83 3.64 -12.21
N THR A 242 16.93 4.40 -11.59
CA THR A 242 16.51 4.20 -10.19
C THR A 242 15.77 2.86 -10.04
N ILE A 243 14.84 2.57 -10.95
CA ILE A 243 14.11 1.30 -10.99
C ILE A 243 15.08 0.13 -11.27
N ALA A 244 16.04 0.31 -12.17
CA ALA A 244 17.07 -0.68 -12.48
C ALA A 244 18.01 -0.95 -11.29
N GLY A 245 18.52 0.09 -10.64
CA GLY A 245 19.39 -0.02 -9.47
C GLY A 245 18.69 -0.68 -8.27
N ASN A 246 17.38 -0.50 -8.13
CA ASN A 246 16.57 -1.22 -7.15
C ASN A 246 16.41 -2.72 -7.51
N SER A 247 16.53 -3.08 -8.79
CA SER A 247 16.33 -4.43 -9.34
C SER A 247 17.62 -5.25 -9.48
N GLU A 248 18.79 -4.63 -9.67
CA GLU A 248 20.12 -5.30 -9.74
C GLU A 248 20.56 -5.95 -8.41
N GLY A 249 19.80 -5.79 -7.33
CA GLY A 249 19.94 -6.58 -6.11
C GLY A 249 19.23 -7.95 -6.14
N ASN A 250 18.54 -8.27 -7.24
CA ASN A 250 17.74 -9.49 -7.42
C ASN A 250 18.03 -10.12 -8.81
N GLU A 251 19.24 -10.63 -9.01
CA GLU A 251 19.51 -11.58 -10.09
C GLU A 251 19.05 -13.00 -9.70
N ASP A 252 18.51 -13.70 -10.70
CA ASP A 252 17.95 -15.05 -10.68
C ASP A 252 18.66 -16.04 -9.73
N ASN A 253 17.95 -16.40 -8.65
CA ASN A 253 17.95 -17.75 -8.15
C ASN A 253 16.50 -18.22 -8.02
N GLN A 254 16.12 -19.22 -8.81
CA GLN A 254 14.97 -20.06 -8.48
C GLN A 254 15.17 -20.61 -7.07
N GLY A 255 14.30 -20.22 -6.13
CA GLY A 255 14.26 -20.83 -4.82
C GLY A 255 13.65 -19.93 -3.76
N VAL A 256 12.31 -19.97 -3.65
CA VAL A 256 11.53 -19.30 -2.60
C VAL A 256 11.60 -17.77 -2.72
N ASP A 257 10.45 -17.10 -2.64
CA ASP A 257 10.40 -15.64 -2.53
C ASP A 257 11.00 -15.24 -1.18
N ASN A 258 12.34 -15.21 -1.13
CA ASN A 258 13.16 -14.83 0.00
C ASN A 258 13.43 -13.33 -0.06
N ASN A 259 12.47 -12.49 -0.48
CA ASN A 259 12.49 -11.13 0.03
C ASN A 259 12.24 -11.27 1.54
N PRO A 260 13.27 -11.12 2.40
CA PRO A 260 13.11 -11.34 3.84
C PRO A 260 12.12 -10.34 4.46
N ASN A 261 11.68 -9.35 3.70
CA ASN A 261 10.77 -8.29 4.10
C ASN A 261 9.37 -8.41 3.49
N LYS A 262 9.08 -9.42 2.65
CA LYS A 262 7.73 -9.61 2.11
C LYS A 262 6.75 -9.92 3.23
N GLY A 263 5.67 -9.12 3.31
CA GLY A 263 4.66 -9.22 4.36
C GLY A 263 5.03 -8.51 5.68
N LYS A 264 6.24 -7.92 5.75
CA LYS A 264 6.59 -6.99 6.82
C LYS A 264 6.05 -5.60 6.51
N ILE A 265 5.87 -4.82 7.55
CA ILE A 265 5.41 -3.45 7.51
C ILE A 265 6.62 -2.55 7.26
N ASP A 266 6.52 -1.69 6.25
CA ASP A 266 7.53 -0.66 5.96
C ASP A 266 7.22 0.60 6.76
N ILE A 267 8.00 0.85 7.82
CA ILE A 267 7.86 2.02 8.69
C ILE A 267 8.05 3.33 7.89
N ALA A 268 8.79 3.30 6.77
CA ALA A 268 8.99 4.49 5.95
C ALA A 268 7.69 5.00 5.30
N GLU A 269 6.69 4.13 5.06
CA GLU A 269 5.37 4.52 4.54
C GLU A 269 4.54 5.30 5.56
N TYR A 270 4.89 5.20 6.84
CA TYR A 270 4.26 5.93 7.93
C TYR A 270 4.93 7.27 8.23
N LEU A 271 5.97 7.63 7.48
CA LEU A 271 6.59 8.95 7.53
C LEU A 271 5.89 9.91 6.55
N PRO A 272 5.95 11.24 6.81
CA PRO A 272 5.35 12.24 5.92
C PRO A 272 5.85 12.11 4.47
N SER A 273 4.94 11.99 3.50
CA SER A 273 5.30 11.91 2.07
C SER A 273 5.72 13.26 1.49
N ASN A 274 5.30 14.35 2.12
CA ASN A 274 5.58 15.73 1.72
C ASN A 274 6.10 16.55 2.90
N SER A 275 6.66 17.73 2.59
CA SER A 275 6.96 18.71 3.62
C SER A 275 5.64 19.21 4.24
N VAL A 276 5.57 19.24 5.58
CA VAL A 276 4.35 19.56 6.33
C VAL A 276 4.69 20.33 7.60
N THR A 277 3.80 21.21 8.03
CA THR A 277 3.84 21.83 9.35
C THR A 277 2.64 21.34 10.15
N LYS A 278 2.90 20.88 11.35
CA LYS A 278 1.94 20.28 12.28
C LYS A 278 1.92 21.08 13.58
N THR A 279 0.74 21.30 14.12
CA THR A 279 0.58 21.85 15.47
C THR A 279 0.15 20.73 16.39
N PHE A 280 0.88 20.56 17.49
CA PHE A 280 0.53 19.59 18.51
C PHE A 280 -0.02 20.28 19.74
N ILE A 281 -1.08 19.71 20.32
CA ILE A 281 -1.62 20.09 21.62
C ILE A 281 -1.07 19.11 22.65
N THR A 282 -0.34 19.65 23.62
CA THR A 282 0.21 18.89 24.74
C THR A 282 -0.67 19.10 25.96
N LYS A 283 -1.04 18.01 26.62
CA LYS A 283 -1.71 18.03 27.92
C LYS A 283 -0.85 17.29 28.91
N GLU A 284 -0.45 17.94 29.99
CA GLU A 284 0.35 17.35 31.07
C GLU A 284 -0.41 17.41 32.39
N LYS A 285 -0.31 16.34 33.18
CA LYS A 285 -0.85 16.32 34.53
C LYS A 285 0.17 15.77 35.52
N TYR A 286 0.82 16.68 36.23
CA TYR A 286 1.75 16.33 37.31
C TYR A 286 1.00 15.73 38.51
N TYR A 287 1.59 14.71 39.14
CA TYR A 287 1.01 14.00 40.30
C TYR A 287 0.58 14.92 41.46
N SER A 288 1.22 16.09 41.59
CA SER A 288 0.94 17.08 42.64
C SER A 288 -0.07 18.15 42.24
N GLN A 289 -0.57 18.17 41.00
CA GLN A 289 -1.45 19.21 40.48
C GLN A 289 -2.87 18.67 40.23
N GLU A 290 -3.86 19.42 40.71
CA GLU A 290 -5.27 19.12 40.42
C GLU A 290 -5.65 19.56 38.98
N GLU A 291 -5.01 20.59 38.46
CA GLU A 291 -5.27 21.16 37.14
C GLU A 291 -4.34 20.55 36.07
N GLU A 292 -4.90 20.27 34.90
CA GLU A 292 -4.18 19.84 33.70
C GLU A 292 -3.61 21.07 32.99
N SER A 293 -2.30 21.06 32.72
CA SER A 293 -1.69 22.11 31.91
C SER A 293 -1.81 21.77 30.43
N VAL A 294 -2.26 22.75 29.64
CA VAL A 294 -2.38 22.62 28.18
C VAL A 294 -1.41 23.58 27.51
N SER A 295 -0.59 23.07 26.61
CA SER A 295 0.34 23.85 25.78
C SER A 295 0.25 23.39 24.34
N THR A 296 0.94 24.11 23.44
CA THR A 296 1.01 23.75 22.02
C THR A 296 2.43 23.95 21.51
N TYR A 297 2.88 23.08 20.61
CA TYR A 297 4.13 23.26 19.87
C TYR A 297 3.93 23.03 18.38
N THR A 298 4.80 23.59 17.56
CA THR A 298 4.79 23.39 16.12
C THR A 298 5.96 22.52 15.68
N GLU A 299 5.66 21.51 14.88
CA GLU A 299 6.64 20.68 14.19
C GLU A 299 6.61 21.01 12.70
N THR A 300 7.74 21.45 12.15
CA THR A 300 7.90 21.61 10.71
C THR A 300 8.79 20.52 10.16
N ILE A 301 8.26 19.74 9.24
CA ILE A 301 8.93 18.64 8.57
C ILE A 301 9.23 19.07 7.14
N SER A 302 10.50 19.08 6.77
CA SER A 302 10.92 19.26 5.39
C SER A 302 11.42 17.94 4.83
N ARG A 303 10.92 17.57 3.65
CA ARG A 303 11.33 16.36 2.94
C ARG A 303 12.06 16.73 1.66
N LYS A 304 13.21 16.10 1.44
CA LYS A 304 13.95 16.12 0.19
C LYS A 304 14.44 14.71 -0.09
N ASP A 305 13.95 14.11 -1.15
CA ASP A 305 14.27 12.75 -1.55
C ASP A 305 13.98 11.76 -0.40
N ASN A 306 15.00 11.03 0.05
CA ASN A 306 14.95 10.07 1.15
C ASN A 306 15.30 10.67 2.52
N VAL A 307 15.40 12.01 2.64
CA VAL A 307 15.77 12.70 3.89
C VAL A 307 14.63 13.56 4.39
N LEU A 308 14.24 13.34 5.65
CA LEU A 308 13.31 14.16 6.40
C LEU A 308 14.06 14.95 7.47
N LYS A 309 13.72 16.23 7.62
CA LYS A 309 14.22 17.08 8.69
C LYS A 309 13.05 17.62 9.48
N TYR A 310 13.01 17.26 10.75
CA TYR A 310 12.03 17.68 11.72
C TYR A 310 12.58 18.86 12.50
N ASN A 311 11.80 19.93 12.60
CA ASN A 311 12.15 21.12 13.35
C ASN A 311 11.02 21.45 14.33
N TYR A 312 11.33 21.36 15.63
CA TYR A 312 10.39 21.64 16.71
C TYR A 312 10.64 23.06 17.25
N ASP A 313 9.65 23.95 17.12
CA ASP A 313 9.69 25.34 17.59
C ASP A 313 10.99 26.10 17.25
N ASN A 314 11.57 25.83 16.07
CA ASN A 314 12.83 26.39 15.55
C ASN A 314 14.12 25.97 16.27
N ASN A 315 14.04 25.01 17.18
CA ASN A 315 15.10 24.77 18.16
C ASN A 315 15.73 23.39 17.95
N ASN A 316 14.95 22.30 17.94
CA ASN A 316 15.49 20.94 17.80
C ASN A 316 15.44 20.47 16.35
N ASN A 317 16.54 19.89 15.86
CA ASN A 317 16.60 19.31 14.52
C ASN A 317 16.83 17.79 14.60
N THR A 318 15.82 17.01 14.23
CA THR A 318 15.98 15.57 13.96
C THR A 318 16.07 15.36 12.46
N ILE A 319 17.04 14.57 12.01
CA ILE A 319 17.19 14.17 10.62
C ILE A 319 16.93 12.68 10.53
N VAL A 320 15.99 12.27 9.68
CA VAL A 320 15.70 10.88 9.38
C VAL A 320 16.10 10.60 7.94
N THR A 321 17.04 9.70 7.73
CA THR A 321 17.44 9.24 6.39
C THR A 321 16.89 7.85 6.15
N ILE A 322 16.02 7.73 5.13
CA ILE A 322 15.43 6.47 4.71
C ILE A 322 16.44 5.74 3.83
N ASN A 323 16.98 4.63 4.33
CA ASN A 323 17.83 3.73 3.56
C ASN A 323 17.02 2.53 3.06
N ARG A 324 17.66 1.70 2.24
CA ARG A 324 17.06 0.44 1.75
C ARG A 324 16.54 -0.42 2.90
N ASP A 325 17.34 -0.67 3.93
CA ASP A 325 17.02 -1.67 4.97
C ASP A 325 16.72 -1.08 6.36
N ASN A 326 16.99 0.22 6.57
CA ASN A 326 16.87 0.86 7.87
C ASN A 326 16.55 2.35 7.73
N LEU A 327 16.14 2.95 8.84
CA LEU A 327 16.07 4.40 9.01
C LEU A 327 17.26 4.83 9.89
N LEU A 328 18.06 5.77 9.41
CA LEU A 328 19.10 6.39 10.22
C LEU A 328 18.53 7.67 10.83
N VAL A 329 18.46 7.73 12.15
CA VAL A 329 17.97 8.91 12.87
C VAL A 329 19.16 9.62 13.51
N GLU A 330 19.27 10.90 13.22
CA GLU A 330 20.25 11.80 13.81
C GLU A 330 19.51 12.87 14.60
N TRP A 331 19.76 12.95 15.90
CA TRP A 331 19.21 13.98 16.77
C TRP A 331 20.34 14.87 17.26
N LYS A 332 20.11 16.18 17.21
CA LYS A 332 21.08 17.17 17.71
C LYS A 332 20.48 17.92 18.89
N ASP A 333 21.10 17.73 20.05
CA ASP A 333 20.84 18.53 21.23
C ASP A 333 21.37 19.96 21.02
N ILE A 334 20.52 20.94 21.29
CA ILE A 334 20.82 22.36 21.16
C ILE A 334 21.87 22.78 22.17
N ASP A 335 21.74 22.30 23.41
CA ASP A 335 22.48 22.83 24.54
C ASP A 335 23.86 22.18 24.65
N SER A 336 23.98 20.92 24.25
CA SER A 336 25.21 20.15 24.44
C SER A 336 26.09 20.01 23.19
N ALA A 337 25.66 20.55 22.03
CA ALA A 337 26.25 20.30 20.71
C ALA A 337 26.42 18.80 20.37
N LYS A 338 25.83 17.92 21.18
CA LYS A 338 25.94 16.47 21.10
C LYS A 338 25.03 16.00 19.98
N LYS A 339 25.60 15.17 19.10
CA LYS A 339 24.86 14.45 18.08
C LYS A 339 24.64 13.03 18.57
N ILE A 340 23.39 12.58 18.58
CA ILE A 340 23.02 11.19 18.84
C ILE A 340 22.59 10.59 17.51
N GLU A 341 23.12 9.41 17.19
CA GLU A 341 22.77 8.67 15.98
C GLU A 341 22.31 7.27 16.36
N TYR A 342 21.17 6.84 15.83
CA TYR A 342 20.68 5.48 16.02
C TYR A 342 19.98 4.96 14.75
N LYS A 343 19.86 3.64 14.66
CA LYS A 343 19.25 2.96 13.52
C LYS A 343 17.95 2.32 13.95
N MET A 344 16.94 2.49 13.13
CA MET A 344 15.66 1.79 13.25
C MET A 344 15.51 0.80 12.09
N ASN A 345 14.90 -0.34 12.35
CA ASN A 345 14.50 -1.31 11.35
C ASN A 345 13.39 -0.71 10.50
N ARG A 346 13.57 -0.73 9.18
CA ARG A 346 12.55 -0.24 8.24
C ARG A 346 11.41 -1.25 8.09
N TYR A 347 11.74 -2.54 7.99
CA TYR A 347 10.78 -3.60 7.75
C TYR A 347 10.60 -4.46 9.00
N VAL A 348 9.41 -4.42 9.60
CA VAL A 348 9.12 -5.07 10.87
C VAL A 348 7.79 -5.83 10.84
N ASN A 349 7.66 -6.87 11.66
CA ASN A 349 6.38 -7.48 11.99
C ASN A 349 5.86 -6.91 13.32
N ILE A 350 4.57 -7.13 13.60
CA ILE A 350 4.01 -6.88 14.94
C ILE A 350 4.82 -7.68 15.98
N GLY A 351 5.27 -6.98 17.02
CA GLY A 351 6.11 -7.49 18.09
C GLY A 351 7.62 -7.33 17.87
N ASP A 352 8.06 -7.03 16.65
CA ASP A 352 9.48 -6.80 16.35
C ASP A 352 9.96 -5.47 16.96
N THR A 353 11.23 -5.43 17.37
CA THR A 353 11.90 -4.19 17.77
C THR A 353 12.10 -3.29 16.55
N ILE A 354 11.61 -2.07 16.64
CA ILE A 354 11.81 -1.03 15.63
C ILE A 354 13.16 -0.37 15.84
N GLY A 355 13.49 0.04 17.06
CA GLY A 355 14.75 0.72 17.34
C GLY A 355 15.17 0.58 18.80
N GLU A 356 16.47 0.59 19.02
CA GLU A 356 17.08 0.61 20.34
C GLU A 356 18.24 1.60 20.35
N TRP A 357 18.31 2.42 21.39
CA TRP A 357 19.50 3.23 21.63
C TRP A 357 19.77 3.37 23.12
N LYS A 358 21.04 3.70 23.40
CA LYS A 358 21.50 3.99 24.75
C LYS A 358 22.22 5.30 24.75
N ASP A 359 21.96 6.13 25.75
CA ASP A 359 22.72 7.33 25.96
C ASP A 359 23.16 7.48 27.40
N ASN A 360 24.26 8.19 27.61
CA ASN A 360 24.72 8.59 28.92
C ASN A 360 24.89 10.11 28.94
N TYR A 361 24.35 10.74 29.98
CA TYR A 361 24.55 12.16 30.21
C TYR A 361 25.04 12.38 31.63
N LYS A 362 25.86 13.42 31.78
CA LYS A 362 26.40 13.86 33.05
C LYS A 362 26.01 15.30 33.23
N ASP A 363 25.36 15.58 34.35
CA ASP A 363 25.07 16.94 34.79
C ASP A 363 25.77 17.20 36.13
N SER A 364 26.16 18.45 36.37
CA SER A 364 26.93 18.84 37.54
C SER A 364 26.48 20.21 38.00
N GLY A 365 25.82 20.24 39.15
CA GLY A 365 25.47 21.48 39.86
C GLY A 365 26.52 21.82 40.92
N GLU A 366 26.28 22.93 41.64
CA GLU A 366 27.20 23.40 42.70
C GLU A 366 27.51 22.32 43.75
N ASN A 367 26.51 21.51 44.13
CA ASN A 367 26.61 20.55 45.24
C ASN A 367 26.32 19.09 44.85
N TYR A 368 26.19 18.79 43.56
CA TYR A 368 25.84 17.46 43.08
C TYR A 368 26.43 17.15 41.71
N THR A 369 26.63 15.87 41.45
CA THR A 369 26.89 15.32 40.12
C THR A 369 25.91 14.20 39.85
N THR A 370 25.23 14.24 38.71
CA THR A 370 24.42 13.12 38.22
C THR A 370 25.13 12.44 37.06
N ASN A 371 25.11 11.11 37.06
CA ASN A 371 25.46 10.32 35.89
C ASN A 371 24.25 9.44 35.56
N SER A 372 23.60 9.77 34.45
CA SER A 372 22.40 9.09 34.00
C SER A 372 22.70 8.23 32.79
N SER A 373 22.15 7.04 32.77
CA SER A 373 22.13 6.12 31.63
C SER A 373 20.68 5.92 31.21
N ILE A 374 20.38 6.14 29.94
CA ILE A 374 19.07 5.94 29.35
C ILE A 374 19.18 4.78 28.37
N GLU A 375 18.28 3.81 28.46
CA GLU A 375 18.07 2.77 27.46
C GLU A 375 16.65 2.90 26.91
N TYR A 376 16.53 3.06 25.60
CA TYR A 376 15.25 3.21 24.93
C TYR A 376 15.03 2.07 23.93
N THR A 377 13.82 1.53 23.88
CA THR A 377 13.45 0.42 23.00
C THR A 377 12.02 0.60 22.50
N CYS A 378 11.82 0.73 21.20
CA CYS A 378 10.49 0.72 20.57
C CYS A 378 10.20 -0.60 19.89
N LYS A 379 8.95 -1.04 19.98
CA LYS A 379 8.42 -2.20 19.26
C LYS A 379 7.15 -1.81 18.51
N LEU A 380 6.93 -2.45 17.37
CA LEU A 380 5.64 -2.35 16.71
C LEU A 380 4.61 -3.14 17.52
N ASP A 381 3.59 -2.47 18.04
CA ASP A 381 2.55 -3.07 18.89
C ASP A 381 1.36 -3.53 18.06
N ASP A 382 0.84 -2.69 17.15
CA ASP A 382 -0.35 -3.01 16.35
C ASP A 382 -0.46 -2.17 15.06
N ILE A 383 -1.37 -2.57 14.16
CA ILE A 383 -1.88 -1.75 13.05
C ILE A 383 -3.37 -1.51 13.24
N LEU A 384 -3.76 -0.25 13.28
CA LEU A 384 -5.13 0.20 13.52
C LEU A 384 -5.70 0.80 12.24
N ASN A 385 -7.01 0.66 12.05
CA ASN A 385 -7.76 1.36 10.99
C ASN A 385 -8.29 2.73 11.46
N SER A 386 -8.29 2.97 12.76
CA SER A 386 -8.66 4.23 13.39
C SER A 386 -8.10 4.32 14.80
N PHE A 387 -7.90 5.54 15.27
CA PHE A 387 -7.46 5.86 16.62
C PHE A 387 -8.27 7.05 17.13
N SER A 388 -8.78 6.96 18.35
CA SER A 388 -9.55 8.03 18.98
C SER A 388 -9.12 8.18 20.42
N HIS A 389 -8.68 9.38 20.79
CA HIS A 389 -8.27 9.69 22.14
C HIS A 389 -8.36 11.20 22.39
N GLY A 390 -8.69 11.62 23.61
CA GLY A 390 -8.73 13.04 23.99
C GLY A 390 -9.71 13.94 23.21
N GLY A 391 -10.64 13.36 22.43
CA GLY A 391 -11.57 14.09 21.55
C GLY A 391 -11.12 14.20 20.09
N TYR A 392 -9.92 13.70 19.76
CA TYR A 392 -9.37 13.64 18.41
C TYR A 392 -9.66 12.27 17.77
N ASN A 393 -9.88 12.24 16.45
CA ASN A 393 -10.24 11.01 15.73
C ASN A 393 -9.45 10.92 14.43
N TYR A 394 -8.59 9.93 14.34
CA TYR A 394 -7.76 9.66 13.17
C TYR A 394 -8.26 8.38 12.50
N ASN A 395 -8.27 8.37 11.15
CA ASN A 395 -8.75 7.24 10.35
C ASN A 395 -7.77 6.92 9.24
N GLY A 396 -7.66 5.64 8.89
CA GLY A 396 -6.71 5.15 7.88
C GLY A 396 -5.74 4.14 8.50
N SER A 397 -4.73 3.74 7.74
CA SER A 397 -3.69 2.83 8.25
C SER A 397 -2.81 3.58 9.27
N ILE A 398 -2.82 3.10 10.51
CA ILE A 398 -2.09 3.70 11.63
C ILE A 398 -1.26 2.61 12.30
N ILE A 399 0.06 2.81 12.40
CA ILE A 399 0.87 1.95 13.28
C ILE A 399 0.84 2.49 14.70
N LYS A 400 0.79 1.56 15.65
CA LYS A 400 0.95 1.82 17.07
C LYS A 400 2.29 1.27 17.50
N GLU A 401 3.18 2.13 17.96
CA GLU A 401 4.47 1.76 18.53
C GLU A 401 4.38 1.80 20.05
N LYS A 402 5.06 0.85 20.71
CA LYS A 402 5.22 0.83 22.16
C LYS A 402 6.69 0.95 22.50
N CYS A 403 7.04 2.04 23.14
CA CYS A 403 8.40 2.38 23.50
C CYS A 403 8.60 2.31 25.02
N PHE A 404 9.74 1.79 25.42
CA PHE A 404 10.16 1.69 26.82
C PHE A 404 11.42 2.50 27.00
N MET A 405 11.40 3.42 27.95
CA MET A 405 12.57 4.17 28.37
C MET A 405 12.93 3.77 29.79
N ASN A 406 14.09 3.14 29.96
CA ASN A 406 14.66 2.82 31.26
C ASN A 406 15.80 3.79 31.57
N THR A 407 15.69 4.52 32.68
CA THR A 407 16.73 5.43 33.12
C THR A 407 17.37 4.88 34.39
N THR A 408 18.68 5.02 34.52
CA THR A 408 19.43 4.79 35.76
C THR A 408 20.27 6.02 36.05
N THR A 409 19.94 6.75 37.11
CA THR A 409 20.63 7.98 37.52
C THR A 409 21.37 7.75 38.83
N ASN A 410 22.69 7.94 38.79
CA ASN A 410 23.55 7.92 39.97
C ASN A 410 23.82 9.36 40.43
N TYR A 411 23.33 9.70 41.62
CA TYR A 411 23.58 10.98 42.27
C TYR A 411 24.79 10.87 43.19
N THR A 412 25.70 11.83 43.10
CA THR A 412 26.78 12.02 44.07
C THR A 412 26.66 13.42 44.66
N TYR A 413 26.45 13.50 45.97
CA TYR A 413 26.47 14.78 46.71
C TYR A 413 27.84 15.05 47.33
N GLU A 414 28.14 16.30 47.71
CA GLU A 414 29.42 16.73 48.30
C GLU A 414 29.93 15.86 49.47
N ASN A 415 29.03 15.18 50.19
CA ASN A 415 29.37 14.26 51.29
C ASN A 415 29.65 12.80 50.85
N ASN A 416 29.84 12.54 49.55
CA ASN A 416 29.99 11.20 48.96
C ASN A 416 28.80 10.25 49.18
N ILE A 417 27.62 10.79 49.48
CA ILE A 417 26.39 9.97 49.50
C ILE A 417 26.03 9.66 48.05
N GLN A 418 26.05 8.37 47.72
CA GLN A 418 25.64 7.87 46.42
C GLN A 418 24.23 7.29 46.50
N ASN A 419 23.32 7.84 45.71
CA ASN A 419 21.99 7.29 45.52
C ASN A 419 21.83 6.89 44.04
N THR A 420 21.28 5.69 43.80
CA THR A 420 20.89 5.26 42.46
C THR A 420 19.38 5.29 42.39
N ILE A 421 18.85 6.05 41.45
CA ILE A 421 17.43 6.08 41.09
C ILE A 421 17.32 5.38 39.75
N LYS A 422 16.37 4.46 39.60
CA LYS A 422 16.01 3.96 38.29
C LYS A 422 14.66 4.59 37.92
N SER A 423 14.24 4.48 36.68
CA SER A 423 12.86 4.78 36.32
C SER A 423 12.53 4.09 35.01
N SER A 424 11.25 3.83 34.81
CA SER A 424 10.73 3.28 33.56
C SER A 424 9.54 4.09 33.10
N THR A 425 9.60 4.56 31.86
CA THR A 425 8.49 5.23 31.17
C THR A 425 8.05 4.37 30.00
N ILE A 426 6.74 4.28 29.79
CA ILE A 426 6.16 3.65 28.61
C ILE A 426 5.52 4.74 27.77
N THR A 427 5.88 4.76 26.49
CA THR A 427 5.29 5.67 25.52
C THR A 427 4.58 4.86 24.44
N TYR A 428 3.38 5.27 24.07
CA TYR A 428 2.71 4.78 22.88
C TYR A 428 2.70 5.88 21.83
N GLU A 429 3.32 5.61 20.68
CA GLU A 429 3.36 6.53 19.55
C GLU A 429 2.44 6.01 18.45
N TYR A 430 1.75 6.92 17.77
CA TYR A 430 0.80 6.59 16.72
C TYR A 430 1.22 7.33 15.46
N PHE A 431 1.52 6.57 14.40
CA PHE A 431 1.89 7.15 13.11
C PHE A 431 0.84 6.77 12.07
N GLN A 432 0.35 7.76 11.34
CA GLN A 432 -0.56 7.55 10.24
C GLN A 432 0.19 7.55 8.90
N GLN A 433 -0.17 6.61 8.02
CA GLN A 433 0.45 6.45 6.71
C GLN A 433 0.47 7.78 5.94
N ASN A 434 1.63 8.13 5.39
CA ASN A 434 1.93 9.40 4.70
C ASN A 434 1.82 10.69 5.51
N ILE A 435 1.38 10.63 6.78
CA ILE A 435 1.25 11.79 7.67
C ILE A 435 2.39 11.85 8.66
N GLY A 436 2.89 10.73 9.19
CA GLY A 436 3.84 10.74 10.31
C GLY A 436 3.14 10.60 11.66
N ASP A 437 3.83 11.04 12.71
CA ASP A 437 3.29 11.08 14.07
C ASP A 437 2.00 11.92 14.12
N ILE A 438 0.98 11.35 14.73
CA ILE A 438 -0.34 11.98 14.98
C ILE A 438 -0.65 12.06 16.47
N ALA A 439 -0.06 11.20 17.29
CA ALA A 439 -0.24 11.23 18.72
C ALA A 439 0.88 10.48 19.46
N SER A 440 1.26 11.02 20.60
CA SER A 440 2.14 10.36 21.55
C SER A 440 1.49 10.37 22.93
N ILE A 441 1.45 9.20 23.57
CA ILE A 441 0.86 8.97 24.87
C ILE A 441 1.95 8.48 25.81
N ASN A 442 2.35 9.31 26.76
CA ASN A 442 3.35 8.95 27.76
C ASN A 442 2.69 8.54 29.07
N ASP A 443 3.22 7.47 29.65
CA ASP A 443 2.83 7.03 30.98
C ASP A 443 4.08 6.73 31.80
N ILE A 444 4.20 7.42 32.94
CA ILE A 444 5.31 7.26 33.86
C ILE A 444 4.90 6.29 34.96
N CYS A 445 5.62 5.18 35.08
CA CYS A 445 5.32 4.14 36.05
C CYS A 445 5.89 4.50 37.45
N TYR A 446 5.03 4.96 38.37
CA TYR A 446 5.35 5.11 39.81
C TYR A 446 4.51 4.12 40.65
N ASP A 447 5.04 3.53 41.73
CA ASP A 447 4.19 2.93 42.77
C ASP A 447 3.57 4.00 43.69
N GLU A 448 2.55 3.61 44.46
CA GLU A 448 1.80 4.48 45.40
C GLU A 448 2.66 5.14 46.50
N ARG A 449 3.94 4.79 46.62
CA ARG A 449 4.91 5.37 47.57
C ARG A 449 5.97 6.23 46.87
N GLY A 450 5.85 6.44 45.55
CA GLY A 450 6.87 7.10 44.74
C GLY A 450 8.11 6.25 44.50
N ILE A 451 8.00 4.92 44.63
CA ILE A 451 9.07 3.95 44.41
C ILE A 451 8.75 3.16 43.13
N GLU A 452 9.74 2.86 42.28
CA GLU A 452 9.51 2.18 41.00
C GLU A 452 8.84 0.81 41.13
N GLN A 453 7.85 0.55 40.25
CA GLN A 453 7.42 -0.80 39.95
C GLN A 453 8.24 -1.39 38.80
N THR A 454 8.45 -2.70 38.84
CA THR A 454 8.92 -3.47 37.69
C THR A 454 7.87 -3.43 36.56
N THR A 455 8.36 -3.43 35.32
CA THR A 455 7.61 -3.26 34.05
C THR A 455 6.33 -4.09 33.87
N GLU A 456 6.13 -5.19 34.61
CA GLU A 456 4.94 -6.04 34.51
C GLU A 456 3.67 -5.48 35.20
N GLY A 457 3.78 -4.43 36.03
CA GLY A 457 2.66 -3.86 36.79
C GLY A 457 2.09 -2.52 36.29
N CYS A 458 2.63 -1.97 35.21
CA CYS A 458 2.30 -0.60 34.79
C CYS A 458 0.99 -0.55 34.00
N THR A 459 -0.04 0.08 34.57
CA THR A 459 -1.32 0.39 33.89
C THR A 459 -1.32 1.85 33.42
N PRO A 460 -1.53 2.11 32.10
CA PRO A 460 -1.68 3.45 31.53
C PRO A 460 -2.73 4.25 32.26
N ASN A 461 -2.30 5.22 33.07
CA ASN A 461 -3.19 6.27 33.57
C ASN A 461 -3.17 7.47 32.60
N GLY A 462 -2.12 7.54 31.77
CA GLY A 462 -1.96 8.46 30.65
C GLY A 462 -1.96 9.90 31.15
N TYR A 463 -0.78 10.30 31.60
CA TYR A 463 -0.57 11.57 32.27
C TYR A 463 -0.17 12.68 31.30
N ASP A 464 0.53 12.33 30.21
CA ASP A 464 0.96 13.29 29.21
C ASP A 464 0.64 12.82 27.79
N TYR A 465 0.02 13.70 27.00
CA TYR A 465 -0.37 13.38 25.62
C TYR A 465 -0.11 14.53 24.67
N ASN A 466 0.36 14.19 23.47
CA ASN A 466 0.47 15.10 22.33
C ASN A 466 -0.52 14.67 21.24
N TYR A 467 -1.23 15.62 20.63
CA TYR A 467 -2.17 15.36 19.54
C TYR A 467 -1.95 16.33 18.39
N LEU A 468 -1.94 15.83 17.16
CA LEU A 468 -2.01 16.67 15.98
C LEU A 468 -3.36 17.40 15.91
N GLU A 469 -3.32 18.72 15.92
CA GLU A 469 -4.47 19.58 15.66
C GLU A 469 -4.82 19.51 14.15
N GLU A 470 -6.01 19.00 13.84
CA GLU A 470 -6.51 18.85 12.45
C GLU A 470 -6.86 20.19 11.78
#